data_AF-A0A8D9BIY4-F1
#
_entry.id   AF-A0A8D9BIY4-F1
#
_cell.length_a   1.000
_cell.length_b   1.000
_cell.length_c   1.000
_cell.angle_alpha   90.00
_cell.angle_beta   90.00
_cell.angle_gamma   90.00
#
_symmetry.space_group_name_H-M   'P 1'
#
loop_
_entity.id
_entity.type
_entity.pdbx_description
1 polymer ?
#
loop_
_entity_poly.entity_id
_entity_poly.type
_entity_poly.pdbx_seq_one_letter_code
_entity_poly.pdbx_strand_id
1 'polypeptide(L)'
;VGLNNIPSLLSLCFYYLTGIGSPTCVNQTQANGSIILVPQSTQPLFSTQIFFEILLFLMFLSLLSFVGLNNIPSVAQLKFLRKKNDKIPAHPGSTENNYLQADYPPSSPSDKITPLRYALLLLAQALVAFFSHGVLPSLQSYSCLPYGSKAYHYTANLTNIMTTLACFLAYFSLVKRIRIIAILSSIAGVMVMYSIVTALQSPHPLLVGSVMGSVLIVANWVLCAGLISYIKLCLAAIFRAQEGKGLFWYGAVNQLGSASGALVIFLLINYTTLFSSVKEC
;
A
#
# COMPACT_ATOMS: atom_id res chain seq x y z
N VAL A 1 8.98 -6.37 -12.72
CA VAL A 1 9.01 -5.39 -11.60
C VAL A 1 8.98 -3.94 -12.08
N GLY A 2 9.51 -3.59 -13.27
CA GLY A 2 9.50 -2.21 -13.79
C GLY A 2 8.17 -1.65 -14.35
N LEU A 3 7.18 -2.49 -14.69
CA LEU A 3 5.93 -2.02 -15.33
C LEU A 3 4.93 -1.33 -14.38
N ASN A 4 5.01 -1.54 -13.06
CA ASN A 4 4.02 -0.99 -12.12
C ASN A 4 4.15 0.52 -11.86
N ASN A 5 5.24 1.16 -12.28
CA ASN A 5 5.46 2.60 -12.11
C ASN A 5 5.09 3.43 -13.35
N ILE A 6 4.79 2.78 -14.48
CA ILE A 6 4.38 3.45 -15.70
C ILE A 6 3.09 4.27 -15.47
N PRO A 7 2.05 3.77 -14.77
CA PRO A 7 0.82 4.55 -14.55
C PRO A 7 1.03 5.78 -13.66
N SER A 8 1.84 5.69 -12.61
CA SER A 8 2.12 6.79 -11.68
C SER A 8 3.02 7.87 -12.31
N LEU A 9 4.03 7.45 -13.07
CA LEU A 9 4.90 8.37 -13.83
C LEU A 9 4.13 9.04 -14.98
N LEU A 10 3.29 8.29 -15.69
CA LEU A 10 2.38 8.87 -16.69
C LEU A 10 1.40 9.85 -16.03
N SER A 11 0.77 9.48 -14.91
CA SER A 11 -0.13 10.38 -14.17
C SER A 11 0.55 11.69 -13.78
N LEU A 12 1.79 11.65 -13.25
CA LEU A 12 2.56 12.86 -12.96
C LEU A 12 2.90 13.67 -14.21
N CYS A 13 3.33 12.99 -15.26
CA CYS A 13 3.71 13.62 -16.52
C CYS A 13 2.49 14.32 -17.16
N PHE A 14 1.35 13.64 -17.23
CA PHE A 14 0.08 14.22 -17.69
C PHE A 14 -0.35 15.37 -16.78
N TYR A 15 -0.34 15.22 -15.46
CA TYR A 15 -0.69 16.31 -14.54
C TYR A 15 0.18 17.55 -14.75
N TYR A 16 1.49 17.38 -14.98
CA TYR A 16 2.43 18.47 -15.23
C TYR A 16 2.27 19.11 -16.61
N LEU A 17 1.99 18.32 -17.65
CA LEU A 17 1.90 18.78 -19.03
C LEU A 17 0.53 19.39 -19.39
N THR A 18 -0.56 18.87 -18.83
CA THR A 18 -1.92 19.27 -19.22
C THR A 18 -2.73 19.89 -18.09
N GLY A 19 -2.29 19.83 -16.84
CA GLY A 19 -3.04 20.34 -15.68
C GLY A 19 -4.35 19.59 -15.39
N ILE A 20 -4.60 18.46 -16.08
CA ILE A 20 -5.80 17.65 -15.92
C ILE A 20 -5.83 17.08 -14.49
N GLY A 21 -6.92 17.30 -13.76
CA GLY A 21 -7.08 16.89 -12.36
C GLY A 21 -7.05 18.02 -11.32
N SER A 22 -6.82 19.27 -11.73
CA SER A 22 -7.13 20.43 -10.88
C SER A 22 -8.58 20.86 -11.14
N PRO A 23 -9.46 20.97 -10.13
CA PRO A 23 -10.80 21.53 -10.32
C PRO A 23 -10.65 22.99 -10.81
N THR A 24 -11.31 23.34 -11.91
CA THR A 24 -11.42 24.74 -12.31
C THR A 24 -12.70 25.29 -11.72
N CYS A 25 -12.61 26.29 -10.85
CA CYS A 25 -13.80 26.94 -10.30
C CYS A 25 -14.48 27.74 -11.41
N VAL A 26 -15.76 27.45 -11.66
CA VAL A 26 -16.59 28.20 -12.59
C VAL A 26 -17.65 28.98 -11.81
N ASN A 27 -17.96 30.18 -12.29
CA ASN A 27 -19.02 31.00 -11.73
C ASN A 27 -20.38 30.41 -12.12
N GLN A 28 -21.14 29.92 -11.15
CA GLN A 28 -22.55 29.56 -11.33
C GLN A 28 -23.44 30.60 -10.65
N THR A 29 -24.29 31.25 -11.44
CA THR A 29 -25.38 32.10 -10.94
C THR A 29 -26.53 31.23 -10.44
N GLN A 30 -26.83 31.31 -9.14
CA GLN A 30 -28.06 30.72 -8.58
C GLN A 30 -29.29 31.52 -9.02
N ALA A 31 -30.48 30.90 -8.89
CA ALA A 31 -31.78 31.54 -9.18
C ALA A 31 -32.02 32.85 -8.39
N ASN A 32 -31.28 33.08 -7.30
CA ASN A 32 -31.36 34.26 -6.46
C ASN A 32 -30.38 35.40 -6.88
N GLY A 33 -29.71 35.27 -8.03
CA GLY A 33 -28.78 36.29 -8.55
C GLY A 33 -27.38 36.30 -7.93
N SER A 34 -27.11 35.46 -6.92
CA SER A 34 -25.77 35.31 -6.33
C SER A 34 -24.88 34.39 -7.17
N ILE A 35 -23.64 34.81 -7.42
CA ILE A 35 -22.61 34.01 -8.08
C ILE A 35 -21.89 33.17 -7.02
N ILE A 36 -21.98 31.84 -7.12
CA ILE A 36 -21.15 30.92 -6.34
C ILE A 36 -20.09 30.30 -7.25
N LEU A 37 -18.87 30.16 -6.74
CA LEU A 37 -17.82 29.39 -7.40
C LEU A 37 -18.09 27.91 -7.11
N VAL A 38 -18.28 27.11 -8.15
CA VAL A 38 -18.47 25.67 -8.03
C VAL A 38 -17.25 24.99 -8.65
N PRO A 39 -16.62 24.01 -7.96
CA PRO A 39 -15.52 23.25 -8.53
C PRO A 39 -16.06 22.41 -9.68
N GLN A 40 -15.63 22.71 -10.91
CA GLN A 40 -15.89 21.86 -12.05
C GLN A 40 -14.70 20.92 -12.23
N SER A 41 -14.88 19.65 -11.89
CA SER A 41 -13.89 18.62 -12.20
C SER A 41 -13.71 18.52 -13.72
N THR A 42 -12.47 18.61 -14.19
CA THR A 42 -12.13 18.34 -15.60
C THR A 42 -12.61 16.94 -15.97
N GLN A 43 -13.20 16.78 -17.16
CA GLN A 43 -13.73 15.48 -17.58
C GLN A 43 -12.63 14.39 -17.53
N PRO A 44 -12.91 13.23 -16.92
CA PRO A 44 -11.97 12.12 -16.95
C PRO A 44 -11.74 11.67 -18.39
N LEU A 45 -10.50 11.25 -18.71
CA LEU A 45 -10.12 10.80 -20.06
C LEU A 45 -10.98 9.63 -20.58
N PHE A 46 -11.56 8.85 -19.66
CA PHE A 46 -12.42 7.71 -19.95
C PHE A 46 -13.59 7.66 -18.95
N SER A 47 -14.74 7.12 -19.39
CA SER A 47 -15.89 6.89 -18.53
C SER A 47 -15.53 5.94 -17.39
N THR A 48 -16.02 6.24 -16.18
CA THR A 48 -15.85 5.42 -14.98
C THR A 48 -16.31 3.97 -15.18
N GLN A 49 -17.36 3.75 -15.98
CA GLN A 49 -17.87 2.41 -16.30
C GLN A 49 -16.83 1.56 -17.05
N ILE A 50 -16.26 2.11 -18.12
CA ILE A 50 -15.24 1.43 -18.95
C ILE A 50 -14.02 1.09 -18.11
N PHE A 51 -13.61 2.01 -17.22
CA PHE A 51 -12.49 1.78 -16.30
C PHE A 51 -12.73 0.56 -15.40
N PHE A 52 -13.89 0.47 -14.76
CA PHE A 52 -14.22 -0.67 -13.90
C PHE A 52 -14.38 -1.98 -14.67
N GLU A 53 -14.91 -1.96 -15.90
CA GLU A 53 -14.98 -3.14 -16.76
C GLU A 53 -13.59 -3.67 -17.12
N ILE A 54 -12.66 -2.79 -17.49
CA ILE A 54 -11.27 -3.17 -17.77
C ILE A 54 -10.62 -3.77 -16.52
N LEU A 55 -10.82 -3.18 -15.34
CA LEU A 55 -10.30 -3.72 -14.08
C LEU A 55 -10.87 -5.10 -13.77
N LEU A 56 -12.17 -5.30 -13.96
CA LEU A 56 -12.83 -6.60 -13.76
C LEU A 56 -12.22 -7.66 -14.68
N PHE A 57 -12.06 -7.32 -15.97
CA PHE A 57 -11.46 -8.21 -16.96
C PHE A 57 -10.01 -8.59 -16.59
N LEU A 58 -9.19 -7.61 -16.20
CA LEU A 58 -7.80 -7.86 -15.77
C LEU A 58 -7.73 -8.74 -14.51
N MET A 59 -8.62 -8.52 -13.54
CA MET A 59 -8.72 -9.36 -12.35
C MET A 59 -9.12 -10.79 -12.71
N PHE A 60 -10.09 -10.96 -13.60
CA PHE A 60 -10.52 -12.27 -14.08
C PHE A 60 -9.39 -13.01 -14.83
N LEU A 61 -8.67 -12.31 -15.71
CA LEU A 61 -7.52 -12.88 -16.42
C LEU A 61 -6.40 -13.31 -15.46
N SER A 62 -6.14 -12.51 -14.42
CA SER A 62 -5.16 -12.85 -13.39
C SER A 62 -5.56 -14.10 -12.59
N LEU A 63 -6.85 -14.26 -12.30
CA LEU A 63 -7.39 -15.45 -11.64
C LEU A 63 -7.25 -16.68 -12.53
N LEU A 64 -7.60 -16.55 -13.81
CA LEU A 64 -7.50 -17.65 -14.78
C LEU A 64 -6.05 -18.09 -14.96
N SER A 65 -5.11 -17.13 -15.04
CA SER A 65 -3.68 -17.40 -15.08
C SER A 65 -3.21 -18.14 -13.83
N PHE A 66 -3.63 -17.72 -12.64
CA PHE A 66 -3.27 -18.37 -11.38
C PHE A 66 -3.82 -19.81 -11.29
N VAL A 67 -5.09 -20.01 -11.64
CA VAL A 67 -5.72 -21.34 -11.66
C VAL A 67 -5.02 -22.25 -12.67
N GLY A 68 -4.74 -21.72 -13.87
CA GLY A 68 -3.95 -22.41 -14.89
C GLY A 68 -2.59 -22.84 -14.34
N LEU A 69 -1.81 -21.92 -13.79
CA LEU A 69 -0.49 -22.20 -13.24
C LEU A 69 -0.52 -23.23 -12.10
N ASN A 70 -1.55 -23.17 -11.25
CA ASN A 70 -1.69 -24.09 -10.12
C ASN A 70 -2.08 -25.51 -10.54
N ASN A 71 -2.77 -25.65 -11.68
CA ASN A 71 -3.23 -26.94 -12.22
C ASN A 71 -2.23 -27.56 -13.22
N ILE A 72 -1.13 -26.86 -13.58
CA ILE A 72 -0.09 -27.43 -14.45
C ILE A 72 0.64 -28.58 -13.72
N PRO A 73 0.66 -29.80 -14.30
CA PRO A 73 1.28 -30.98 -13.67
C PRO A 73 2.79 -30.82 -13.45
N SER A 74 3.49 -30.06 -14.29
CA SER A 74 4.92 -29.74 -14.13
C SER A 74 5.22 -28.96 -12.85
N VAL A 75 4.30 -28.09 -12.39
CA VAL A 75 4.42 -27.35 -11.13
C VAL A 75 4.12 -28.27 -9.93
N ALA A 76 3.20 -29.22 -10.09
CA ALA A 76 2.93 -30.25 -9.08
C ALA A 76 4.14 -31.18 -8.87
N GLN A 77 4.83 -31.56 -9.96
CA GLN A 77 6.09 -32.31 -9.89
C GLN A 77 7.19 -31.52 -9.17
N LEU A 78 7.36 -30.23 -9.47
CA LEU A 78 8.30 -29.34 -8.78
C LEU A 78 7.99 -29.21 -7.27
N LYS A 79 6.70 -29.08 -6.91
CA LYS A 79 6.26 -29.06 -5.50
C LYS A 79 6.56 -30.40 -4.80
N PHE A 80 6.38 -31.53 -5.49
CA PHE A 80 6.67 -32.86 -4.96
C PHE A 80 8.18 -33.10 -4.77
N LEU A 81 9.00 -32.74 -5.76
CA LEU A 81 10.46 -32.84 -5.69
C LEU A 81 11.03 -31.98 -4.57
N ARG A 82 10.54 -30.75 -4.39
CA ARG A 82 10.91 -29.87 -3.27
C ARG A 82 10.59 -30.51 -1.91
N LYS A 83 9.38 -31.09 -1.78
CA LYS A 83 8.95 -31.78 -0.55
C LYS A 83 9.74 -33.06 -0.27
N LYS A 84 10.29 -33.70 -1.29
CA LYS A 84 11.20 -34.86 -1.15
C LYS A 84 12.60 -34.41 -0.73
N ASN A 85 13.11 -33.30 -1.27
CA ASN A 85 14.43 -32.77 -0.94
C ASN A 85 14.51 -32.25 0.52
N ASP A 86 13.45 -31.61 1.03
CA ASP A 86 13.37 -31.16 2.44
C ASP A 86 13.36 -32.32 3.46
N LYS A 87 13.12 -33.56 3.02
CA LYS A 87 13.06 -34.75 3.90
C LYS A 87 14.36 -35.55 3.94
N ILE A 88 15.35 -35.25 3.10
CA ILE A 88 16.64 -35.94 3.08
C ILE A 88 17.58 -35.15 4.01
N PRO A 89 18.15 -35.77 5.07
CA PRO A 89 19.16 -35.10 5.88
C PRO A 89 20.34 -34.71 4.98
N ALA A 90 20.71 -33.43 4.98
CA ALA A 90 21.82 -32.93 4.19
C ALA A 90 23.11 -33.67 4.56
N HIS A 91 23.60 -34.55 3.68
CA HIS A 91 24.97 -35.05 3.73
C HIS A 91 25.92 -33.96 3.19
N PRO A 92 27.09 -33.76 3.82
CA PRO A 92 28.02 -32.73 3.40
C PRO A 92 28.79 -33.22 2.17
N GLY A 93 28.39 -32.75 0.99
CA GLY A 93 29.21 -32.86 -0.22
C GLY A 93 28.43 -33.22 -1.48
N SER A 94 27.87 -32.22 -2.15
CA SER A 94 27.78 -32.21 -3.61
C SER A 94 27.47 -30.81 -4.14
N THR A 95 28.47 -30.29 -4.84
CA THR A 95 28.40 -29.13 -5.74
C THR A 95 27.57 -29.53 -6.97
N GLU A 96 26.46 -28.84 -7.27
CA GLU A 96 26.18 -28.23 -8.59
C GLU A 96 24.69 -27.83 -8.82
N ASN A 97 24.56 -26.63 -9.40
CA ASN A 97 23.55 -26.17 -10.37
C ASN A 97 22.11 -25.85 -9.89
N ASN A 98 21.98 -24.72 -9.17
CA ASN A 98 20.71 -24.02 -8.93
C ASN A 98 20.63 -22.73 -9.78
N TYR A 99 20.18 -22.81 -11.03
CA TYR A 99 20.02 -21.63 -11.91
C TYR A 99 18.61 -21.01 -11.91
N LEU A 100 17.68 -21.43 -11.04
CA LEU A 100 16.35 -20.80 -10.91
C LEU A 100 15.92 -20.51 -9.46
N GLN A 101 16.87 -20.41 -8.54
CA GLN A 101 16.63 -19.79 -7.24
C GLN A 101 16.71 -18.28 -7.45
N ALA A 102 15.57 -17.63 -7.75
CA ALA A 102 15.49 -16.18 -7.59
C ALA A 102 15.93 -15.85 -6.15
N ASP A 103 17.02 -15.11 -6.11
CA ASP A 103 17.98 -14.97 -5.04
C ASP A 103 17.33 -14.54 -3.71
N TYR A 104 17.23 -15.50 -2.79
CA TYR A 104 17.14 -15.24 -1.37
C TYR A 104 18.03 -16.28 -0.70
N PRO A 105 19.09 -15.88 0.02
CA PRO A 105 20.01 -16.82 0.64
C PRO A 105 19.24 -17.71 1.63
N PRO A 106 19.46 -19.03 1.61
CA PRO A 106 18.88 -19.93 2.60
C PRO A 106 19.41 -19.51 3.96
N SER A 107 18.55 -18.90 4.79
CA SER A 107 18.93 -18.56 6.15
C SER A 107 19.15 -19.84 6.95
N SER A 108 20.25 -19.84 7.70
CA SER A 108 20.68 -20.78 8.75
C SER A 108 19.54 -21.41 9.57
N PRO A 109 19.77 -22.57 10.22
CA PRO A 109 18.75 -23.33 10.94
C PRO A 109 17.90 -22.41 11.82
N SER A 110 16.62 -22.33 11.49
CA SER A 110 15.68 -21.33 12.01
C SER A 110 15.45 -21.57 13.49
N ASP A 111 15.79 -20.59 14.34
CA ASP A 111 15.23 -20.50 15.70
C ASP A 111 13.70 -20.46 15.56
N LYS A 112 13.03 -21.57 15.87
CA LYS A 112 11.56 -21.66 15.83
C LYS A 112 10.97 -20.51 16.64
N ILE A 113 10.15 -19.68 16.00
CA ILE A 113 9.55 -18.52 16.66
C ILE A 113 8.58 -19.04 17.73
N THR A 114 8.72 -18.54 18.96
CA THR A 114 7.80 -18.85 20.06
C THR A 114 6.35 -18.52 19.65
N PRO A 115 5.34 -19.35 19.98
CA PRO A 115 3.94 -19.10 19.60
C PRO A 115 3.44 -17.68 19.92
N LEU A 116 3.83 -17.13 21.07
CA LEU A 116 3.51 -15.75 21.45
C LEU A 116 4.09 -14.73 20.46
N ARG A 117 5.36 -14.86 20.08
CA ARG A 117 6.01 -13.98 19.11
C ARG A 117 5.37 -14.12 17.73
N TYR A 118 5.01 -15.33 17.34
CA TYR A 118 4.31 -15.59 16.09
C TYR A 118 2.94 -14.90 16.06
N ALA A 119 2.16 -15.01 17.14
CA ALA A 119 0.88 -14.32 17.28
C ALA A 119 1.04 -12.78 17.25
N LEU A 120 2.05 -12.23 17.95
CA LEU A 120 2.34 -10.80 17.94
C LEU A 120 2.74 -10.29 16.55
N LEU A 121 3.51 -11.06 15.78
CA LEU A 121 3.87 -10.71 14.41
C LEU A 121 2.65 -10.75 13.46
N LEU A 122 1.72 -11.68 13.67
CA LEU A 122 0.46 -11.72 12.92
C LEU A 122 -0.43 -10.53 13.26
N LEU A 123 -0.52 -10.17 14.54
CA LEU A 123 -1.23 -8.98 14.98
C LEU A 123 -0.62 -7.70 14.39
N ALA A 124 0.71 -7.58 14.42
CA ALA A 124 1.42 -6.47 13.80
C ALA A 124 1.11 -6.40 12.29
N GLN A 125 1.12 -7.52 11.57
CA GLN A 125 0.74 -7.55 10.16
C GLN A 125 -0.73 -7.13 9.94
N ALA A 126 -1.65 -7.59 10.78
CA ALA A 126 -3.06 -7.21 10.69
C ALA A 126 -3.23 -5.70 10.89
N LEU A 127 -2.56 -5.10 11.88
CA LEU A 127 -2.58 -3.67 12.13
C LEU A 127 -1.96 -2.87 10.98
N VAL A 128 -0.81 -3.33 10.46
CA VAL A 128 -0.16 -2.70 9.31
C VAL A 128 -1.10 -2.72 8.10
N ALA A 129 -1.81 -3.83 7.83
CA ALA A 129 -2.77 -3.92 6.75
C ALA A 129 -4.02 -3.06 6.99
N PHE A 130 -4.52 -3.03 8.23
CA PHE A 130 -5.65 -2.19 8.66
C PHE A 130 -5.42 -0.71 8.32
N PHE A 131 -4.24 -0.19 8.65
CA PHE A 131 -3.90 1.20 8.32
C PHE A 131 -3.53 1.38 6.84
N SER A 132 -2.65 0.53 6.29
CA SER A 132 -2.09 0.76 4.95
C SER A 132 -3.11 0.68 3.83
N HIS A 133 -4.05 -0.25 3.94
CA HIS A 133 -4.97 -0.61 2.86
C HIS A 133 -6.43 -0.29 3.21
N GLY A 134 -6.73 -0.10 4.49
CA GLY A 134 -8.06 0.28 4.97
C GLY A 134 -8.17 1.77 5.23
N VAL A 135 -7.62 2.22 6.36
CA VAL A 135 -7.84 3.57 6.90
C VAL A 135 -7.19 4.68 6.06
N LEU A 136 -5.89 4.55 5.78
CA LEU A 136 -5.11 5.64 5.19
C LEU A 136 -5.57 6.04 3.78
N PRO A 137 -5.88 5.12 2.84
CA PRO A 137 -6.36 5.52 1.51
C PRO A 137 -7.61 6.39 1.57
N SER A 138 -8.54 6.11 2.48
CA SER A 138 -9.76 6.91 2.66
C SER A 138 -9.50 8.28 3.29
N LEU A 139 -8.46 8.41 4.12
CA LEU A 139 -8.12 9.66 4.80
C LEU A 139 -7.18 10.57 4.01
N GLN A 140 -6.57 10.08 2.93
CA GLN A 140 -5.61 10.85 2.15
C GLN A 140 -6.21 12.15 1.60
N SER A 141 -7.46 12.13 1.12
CA SER A 141 -8.14 13.32 0.62
C SER A 141 -8.38 14.34 1.73
N TYR A 142 -8.95 13.93 2.87
CA TYR A 142 -9.17 14.78 4.05
C TYR A 142 -7.88 15.39 4.60
N SER A 143 -6.78 14.64 4.54
CA SER A 143 -5.49 15.09 5.05
C SER A 143 -4.75 16.04 4.10
N CYS A 144 -4.84 15.83 2.78
CA CYS A 144 -3.98 16.52 1.81
C CYS A 144 -4.68 17.65 1.05
N LEU A 145 -6.00 17.55 0.80
CA LEU A 145 -6.75 18.60 0.10
C LEU A 145 -6.71 19.98 0.80
N PRO A 146 -6.70 20.08 2.16
CA PRO A 146 -6.53 21.38 2.82
C PRO A 146 -5.23 22.11 2.44
N TYR A 147 -4.20 21.39 2.00
CA TYR A 147 -2.92 21.93 1.56
C TYR A 147 -2.86 22.21 0.05
N GLY A 148 -3.98 22.02 -0.65
CA GLY A 148 -4.16 22.26 -2.08
C GLY A 148 -4.15 21.00 -2.95
N SER A 149 -4.85 21.04 -4.07
CA SER A 149 -4.99 19.90 -5.00
C SER A 149 -3.63 19.40 -5.52
N LYS A 150 -2.64 20.29 -5.69
CA LYS A 150 -1.26 19.92 -6.06
C LYS A 150 -0.62 18.99 -5.02
N ALA A 151 -0.75 19.31 -3.73
CA ALA A 151 -0.20 18.49 -2.64
C ALA A 151 -0.85 17.11 -2.60
N TYR A 152 -2.16 17.03 -2.83
CA TYR A 152 -2.89 15.75 -2.96
C TYR A 152 -2.35 14.89 -4.11
N HIS A 153 -2.24 15.45 -5.32
CA HIS A 153 -1.74 14.70 -6.50
C HIS A 153 -0.28 14.27 -6.36
N TYR A 154 0.59 15.13 -5.84
CA TYR A 154 1.97 14.75 -5.55
C TYR A 154 2.04 13.63 -4.53
N THR A 155 1.23 13.71 -3.47
CA THR A 155 1.17 12.67 -2.44
C THR A 155 0.75 11.32 -3.03
N ALA A 156 -0.34 11.29 -3.79
CA ALA A 156 -0.86 10.06 -4.39
C ALA A 156 0.16 9.39 -5.31
N ASN A 157 0.81 10.17 -6.17
CA ASN A 157 1.75 9.63 -7.15
C ASN A 157 3.10 9.24 -6.54
N LEU A 158 3.69 10.09 -5.70
CA LEU A 158 4.96 9.81 -5.06
C LEU A 158 4.88 8.61 -4.10
N THR A 159 3.72 8.40 -3.46
CA THR A 159 3.47 7.21 -2.62
C THR A 159 3.56 5.91 -3.42
N ASN A 160 3.02 5.88 -4.64
CA ASN A 160 3.11 4.71 -5.53
C ASN A 160 4.56 4.43 -5.96
N ILE A 161 5.30 5.50 -6.30
CA ILE A 161 6.72 5.39 -6.65
C ILE A 161 7.52 4.87 -5.45
N MET A 162 7.30 5.45 -4.27
CA MET A 162 8.02 5.09 -3.05
C MET A 162 7.72 3.67 -2.59
N THR A 163 6.50 3.17 -2.76
CA THR A 163 6.15 1.77 -2.49
C THR A 163 6.98 0.83 -3.37
N THR A 164 7.19 1.17 -4.64
CA THR A 164 8.05 0.40 -5.54
C THR A 164 9.53 0.50 -5.15
N LEU A 165 9.99 1.69 -4.76
CA LEU A 165 11.35 1.88 -4.24
C LEU A 165 11.60 1.09 -2.95
N ALA A 166 10.61 1.02 -2.06
CA ALA A 166 10.70 0.21 -0.84
C ALA A 166 10.87 -1.28 -1.16
N CYS A 167 10.16 -1.78 -2.19
CA CYS A 167 10.36 -3.14 -2.70
C CYS A 167 11.79 -3.35 -3.23
N PHE A 168 12.32 -2.38 -3.96
CA PHE A 168 13.69 -2.43 -4.47
C PHE A 168 14.72 -2.38 -3.32
N LEU A 169 14.53 -1.51 -2.33
CA LEU A 169 15.40 -1.44 -1.14
C LEU A 169 15.38 -2.74 -0.33
N ALA A 170 14.22 -3.37 -0.19
CA ALA A 170 14.08 -4.65 0.49
C ALA A 170 14.86 -5.78 -0.20
N TYR A 171 15.10 -5.69 -1.51
CA TYR A 171 15.95 -6.65 -2.21
C TYR A 171 17.43 -6.55 -1.75
N PHE A 172 17.98 -5.35 -1.59
CA PHE A 172 19.37 -5.17 -1.16
C PHE A 172 19.56 -5.34 0.35
N SER A 173 18.55 -5.00 1.16
CA SER A 173 18.69 -4.93 2.61
C SER A 173 17.40 -5.34 3.28
N LEU A 174 17.18 -6.63 3.41
CA LEU A 174 16.03 -7.19 4.13
C LEU A 174 16.35 -7.41 5.61
N VAL A 175 15.66 -6.71 6.49
CA VAL A 175 15.83 -6.88 7.93
C VAL A 175 14.92 -7.98 8.46
N LYS A 176 15.51 -9.02 9.06
CA LYS A 176 14.77 -10.12 9.73
C LYS A 176 14.73 -10.00 11.25
N ARG A 177 15.41 -9.00 11.83
CA ARG A 177 15.49 -8.81 13.28
C ARG A 177 14.20 -8.16 13.79
N ILE A 178 13.41 -8.90 14.59
CA ILE A 178 12.11 -8.46 15.13
C ILE A 178 12.21 -7.12 15.87
N ARG A 179 13.28 -6.88 16.64
CA ARG A 179 13.47 -5.61 17.36
C ARG A 179 13.54 -4.41 16.42
N ILE A 180 14.25 -4.53 15.30
CA ILE A 180 14.36 -3.46 14.31
C ILE A 180 13.01 -3.24 13.63
N ILE A 181 12.30 -4.33 13.28
CA ILE A 181 10.96 -4.24 12.72
C ILE A 181 10.01 -3.51 13.68
N ALA A 182 10.07 -3.82 14.98
CA ALA A 182 9.26 -3.14 16.00
C ALA A 182 9.56 -1.63 16.10
N ILE A 183 10.85 -1.24 16.02
CA ILE A 183 11.25 0.18 16.00
C ILE A 183 10.72 0.86 14.74
N LEU A 184 10.90 0.26 13.56
CA LEU A 184 10.39 0.78 12.29
C LEU A 184 8.86 0.89 12.31
N SER A 185 8.15 -0.10 12.86
CA SER A 185 6.70 -0.06 13.04
C SER A 185 6.26 1.05 13.99
N SER A 186 7.04 1.34 15.03
CA SER A 186 6.74 2.44 15.95
C SER A 186 6.89 3.80 15.26
N ILE A 187 7.95 3.98 14.47
CA ILE A 187 8.15 5.18 13.64
C ILE A 187 7.00 5.33 12.64
N ALA A 188 6.64 4.26 11.93
CA ALA A 188 5.50 4.27 11.02
C ALA A 188 4.20 4.65 11.75
N GLY A 189 3.98 4.12 12.96
CA GLY A 189 2.84 4.47 13.80
C GLY A 189 2.74 5.97 14.09
N VAL A 190 3.85 6.64 14.38
CA VAL A 190 3.88 8.11 14.58
C VAL A 190 3.46 8.84 13.30
N MET A 191 3.95 8.42 12.13
CA MET A 191 3.59 9.03 10.84
C MET A 191 2.13 8.81 10.48
N VAL A 192 1.59 7.62 10.77
CA VAL A 192 0.16 7.30 10.62
C VAL A 192 -0.69 8.17 11.54
N MET A 193 -0.29 8.32 12.79
CA MET A 193 -0.99 9.18 13.74
C MET A 193 -1.01 10.64 13.28
N TYR A 194 0.12 11.15 12.76
CA TYR A 194 0.15 12.49 12.17
C TYR A 194 -0.85 12.63 11.02
N SER A 195 -0.89 11.68 10.07
CA SER A 195 -1.87 11.68 8.96
C SER A 195 -3.33 11.65 9.43
N ILE A 196 -3.64 10.89 10.48
CA ILE A 196 -4.99 10.82 11.04
C ILE A 196 -5.36 12.14 11.72
N VAL A 197 -4.44 12.72 12.51
CA VAL A 197 -4.68 14.00 13.19
C VAL A 197 -4.90 15.12 12.17
N THR A 198 -4.10 15.18 11.10
CA THR A 198 -4.30 16.19 10.04
C THR A 198 -5.62 15.99 9.28
N ALA A 199 -6.07 14.74 9.10
CA ALA A 199 -7.38 14.46 8.52
C ALA A 199 -8.55 14.87 9.43
N LEU A 200 -8.43 14.64 10.74
CA LEU A 200 -9.44 15.03 11.74
C LEU A 200 -9.54 16.55 11.92
N GLN A 201 -8.44 17.28 11.68
CA GLN A 201 -8.42 18.74 11.73
C GLN A 201 -8.89 19.41 10.43
N SER A 202 -9.23 18.63 9.40
CA SER A 202 -9.86 19.16 8.19
C SER A 202 -11.17 19.88 8.56
N PRO A 203 -11.41 21.13 8.12
CA PRO A 203 -10.82 21.80 6.95
C PRO A 203 -9.60 22.71 7.21
N HIS A 204 -9.18 22.92 8.46
CA HIS A 204 -8.09 23.84 8.81
C HIS A 204 -6.98 23.15 9.63
N PRO A 205 -6.25 22.15 9.08
CA PRO A 205 -5.12 21.57 9.76
C PRO A 205 -3.99 22.59 10.02
N LEU A 206 -3.10 22.23 10.94
CA LEU A 206 -1.95 23.05 11.29
C LEU A 206 -1.07 23.33 10.04
N LEU A 207 -0.54 24.54 9.92
CA LEU A 207 0.33 24.98 8.80
C LEU A 207 -0.34 25.09 7.41
N VAL A 208 -1.68 25.05 7.34
CA VAL A 208 -2.43 25.37 6.10
C VAL A 208 -2.08 26.77 5.60
N GLY A 209 -1.90 26.90 4.27
CA GLY A 209 -1.52 28.15 3.62
C GLY A 209 -0.01 28.42 3.55
N SER A 210 0.82 27.59 4.19
CA SER A 210 2.29 27.67 4.09
C SER A 210 2.85 26.61 3.16
N VAL A 211 3.89 26.95 2.38
CA VAL A 211 4.62 25.98 1.53
C VAL A 211 5.21 24.85 2.39
N MET A 212 5.67 25.19 3.60
CA MET A 212 6.21 24.24 4.56
C MET A 212 5.20 23.15 4.94
N GLY A 213 3.93 23.52 5.17
CA GLY A 213 2.85 22.57 5.47
C GLY A 213 2.61 21.59 4.32
N SER A 214 2.55 22.09 3.08
CA SER A 214 2.38 21.25 1.88
C SER A 214 3.55 20.29 1.68
N VAL A 215 4.81 20.73 1.90
CA VAL A 215 5.98 19.85 1.79
C VAL A 215 5.97 18.79 2.90
N LEU A 216 5.65 19.18 4.13
CA LEU A 216 5.64 18.29 5.29
C LEU A 216 4.59 17.18 5.14
N ILE A 217 3.36 17.53 4.70
CA ILE A 217 2.30 16.54 4.53
C ILE A 217 2.64 15.54 3.42
N VAL A 218 3.14 16.03 2.27
CA VAL A 218 3.57 15.18 1.15
C VAL A 218 4.70 14.25 1.61
N ALA A 219 5.73 14.80 2.26
CA ALA A 219 6.86 14.01 2.75
C ALA A 219 6.42 12.94 3.76
N ASN A 220 5.53 13.29 4.70
CA ASN A 220 5.02 12.34 5.68
C ASN A 220 4.31 11.16 5.00
N TRP A 221 3.37 11.42 4.09
CA TRP A 221 2.64 10.35 3.41
C TRP A 221 3.55 9.45 2.57
N VAL A 222 4.48 10.05 1.82
CA VAL A 222 5.42 9.31 0.96
C VAL A 222 6.33 8.41 1.80
N LEU A 223 6.96 8.96 2.84
CA LEU A 223 7.84 8.21 3.74
C LEU A 223 7.07 7.14 4.51
N CYS A 224 5.85 7.45 5.00
CA CYS A 224 4.99 6.51 5.70
C CYS A 224 4.65 5.31 4.82
N ALA A 225 4.25 5.54 3.56
CA ALA A 225 3.92 4.47 2.64
C ALA A 225 5.12 3.60 2.28
N GLY A 226 6.30 4.22 2.07
CA GLY A 226 7.55 3.50 1.85
C GLY A 226 7.93 2.63 3.05
N LEU A 227 7.88 3.19 4.25
CA LEU A 227 8.22 2.49 5.49
C LEU A 227 7.27 1.32 5.78
N ILE A 228 5.96 1.54 5.64
CA ILE A 228 4.95 0.50 5.76
C ILE A 228 5.19 -0.62 4.74
N SER A 229 5.47 -0.28 3.48
CA SER A 229 5.75 -1.26 2.43
C SER A 229 6.99 -2.09 2.74
N TYR A 230 8.05 -1.45 3.23
CA TYR A 230 9.27 -2.12 3.67
C TYR A 230 9.02 -3.07 4.87
N ILE A 231 8.25 -2.63 5.88
CA ILE A 231 7.87 -3.46 7.04
C ILE A 231 7.12 -4.71 6.59
N LYS A 232 6.14 -4.57 5.67
CA LYS A 232 5.37 -5.70 5.14
C LYS A 232 6.26 -6.73 4.47
N LEU A 233 7.27 -6.28 3.72
CA LEU A 233 8.24 -7.19 3.08
C LEU A 233 9.10 -7.92 4.12
N CYS A 234 9.55 -7.22 5.17
CA CYS A 234 10.28 -7.83 6.27
C CYS A 234 9.43 -8.89 7.01
N LEU A 235 8.16 -8.57 7.30
CA LEU A 235 7.21 -9.51 7.92
C LEU A 235 6.96 -10.72 7.01
N ALA A 236 6.66 -10.48 5.72
CA ALA A 236 6.46 -11.54 4.74
C ALA A 236 7.66 -12.49 4.66
N ALA A 237 8.88 -11.95 4.71
CA ALA A 237 10.09 -12.75 4.69
C ALA A 237 10.30 -13.58 5.97
N ILE A 238 9.95 -13.05 7.14
CA ILE A 238 9.96 -13.81 8.40
C ILE A 238 8.96 -14.97 8.31
N PHE A 239 7.73 -14.71 7.87
CA PHE A 239 6.71 -15.76 7.74
C PHE A 239 7.03 -16.78 6.64
N ARG A 240 7.74 -16.36 5.58
CA ARG A 240 8.24 -17.26 4.53
C ARG A 240 9.36 -18.17 5.03
N ALA A 241 10.17 -17.71 5.98
CA ALA A 241 11.24 -18.50 6.60
C ALA A 241 10.72 -19.50 7.64
N GLN A 242 9.47 -19.39 8.09
CA GLN A 242 8.83 -20.40 8.93
C GLN A 242 8.30 -21.54 8.05
N GLU A 243 8.70 -22.78 8.35
CA GLU A 243 8.17 -23.96 7.68
C GLU A 243 6.65 -24.10 7.96
N GLY A 244 5.87 -24.47 6.94
CA GLY A 244 4.42 -24.72 7.07
C GLY A 244 3.53 -23.58 6.54
N LYS A 245 2.45 -23.26 7.26
CA LYS A 245 1.37 -22.35 6.80
C LYS A 245 1.64 -20.86 7.11
N GLY A 246 2.89 -20.47 7.36
CA GLY A 246 3.25 -19.09 7.75
C GLY A 246 2.77 -18.03 6.76
N LEU A 247 3.07 -18.23 5.47
CA LEU A 247 2.69 -17.30 4.41
C LEU A 247 1.17 -17.27 4.16
N PHE A 248 0.48 -18.40 4.39
CA PHE A 248 -0.98 -18.48 4.30
C PHE A 248 -1.64 -17.59 5.38
N TRP A 249 -1.21 -17.73 6.64
CA TRP A 249 -1.73 -16.91 7.74
C TRP A 249 -1.38 -15.43 7.56
N TYR A 250 -0.15 -15.11 7.12
CA TYR A 250 0.23 -13.74 6.75
C TYR A 250 -0.74 -13.14 5.72
N GLY A 251 -1.07 -13.89 4.67
CA GLY A 251 -2.04 -13.47 3.66
C GLY A 251 -3.45 -13.29 4.24
N ALA A 252 -3.92 -14.25 5.03
CA ALA A 252 -5.23 -14.20 5.66
C ALA A 252 -5.40 -12.96 6.57
N VAL A 253 -4.43 -12.69 7.45
CA VAL A 253 -4.48 -11.52 8.34
C VAL A 253 -4.29 -10.20 7.57
N ASN A 254 -3.55 -10.20 6.46
CA ASN A 254 -3.46 -9.02 5.59
C ASN A 254 -4.83 -8.65 5.01
N GLN A 255 -5.58 -9.63 4.50
CA GLN A 255 -6.91 -9.38 3.93
C GLN A 255 -7.91 -8.98 5.02
N LEU A 256 -7.91 -9.68 6.16
CA LEU A 256 -8.80 -9.37 7.27
C LEU A 256 -8.52 -7.99 7.86
N GLY A 257 -7.25 -7.63 8.03
CA GLY A 257 -6.83 -6.30 8.48
C GLY A 257 -7.32 -5.21 7.51
N SER A 258 -7.06 -5.38 6.21
CA SER A 258 -7.49 -4.42 5.18
C SER A 258 -9.02 -4.23 5.16
N ALA A 259 -9.77 -5.33 5.21
CA ALA A 259 -11.23 -5.31 5.20
C ALA A 259 -11.81 -4.64 6.45
N SER A 260 -11.28 -4.98 7.64
CA SER A 260 -11.71 -4.36 8.90
C SER A 260 -11.36 -2.87 8.94
N GLY A 261 -10.19 -2.46 8.46
CA GLY A 261 -9.81 -1.06 8.36
C GLY A 261 -10.72 -0.25 7.43
N ALA A 262 -11.02 -0.81 6.26
CA ALA A 262 -11.94 -0.20 5.30
C ALA A 262 -13.35 -0.06 5.88
N LEU A 263 -13.86 -1.09 6.55
CA LEU A 263 -15.18 -1.05 7.18
C LEU A 263 -15.23 0.01 8.29
N VAL A 264 -14.23 0.04 9.18
CA VAL A 264 -14.17 1.00 10.28
C VAL A 264 -14.13 2.43 9.73
N ILE A 265 -13.22 2.73 8.79
CA ILE A 265 -13.10 4.10 8.30
C ILE A 265 -14.32 4.53 7.47
N PHE A 266 -14.94 3.60 6.74
CA PHE A 266 -16.20 3.85 6.03
C PHE A 266 -17.32 4.23 7.01
N LEU A 267 -17.49 3.48 8.10
CA LEU A 267 -18.51 3.79 9.11
C LEU A 267 -18.22 5.14 9.77
N LEU A 268 -16.97 5.41 10.11
CA LEU A 268 -16.56 6.70 10.69
C LEU A 268 -16.87 7.85 9.74
N ILE A 269 -16.48 7.78 8.47
CA ILE A 269 -16.70 8.87 7.51
C ILE A 269 -18.20 9.10 7.24
N ASN A 270 -18.99 8.04 7.09
CA ASN A 270 -20.39 8.17 6.64
C ASN A 270 -21.39 8.40 7.78
N TYR A 271 -21.13 7.87 8.97
CA TYR A 271 -22.07 7.93 10.11
C TYR A 271 -21.60 8.85 11.24
N THR A 272 -20.44 9.49 11.10
CA THR A 272 -19.98 10.50 12.06
C THR A 272 -19.64 11.81 11.36
N THR A 273 -19.63 12.90 12.12
CA THR A 273 -19.20 14.22 11.64
C THR A 273 -17.71 14.47 11.87
N LEU A 274 -16.93 13.42 12.19
CA LEU A 274 -15.50 13.53 12.53
C LEU A 274 -14.65 14.02 11.35
N PHE A 275 -15.07 13.75 10.12
CA PHE A 275 -14.33 14.13 8.92
C PHE A 275 -15.16 15.10 8.09
N SER A 276 -14.68 16.33 7.97
CA SER A 276 -15.26 17.35 7.10
C SER A 276 -14.41 17.51 5.84
N SER A 277 -15.01 17.30 4.68
CA SER A 277 -14.33 17.53 3.40
C SER A 277 -14.12 19.03 3.19
N VAL A 278 -12.94 19.41 2.71
CA VAL A 278 -12.70 20.78 2.22
C VAL A 278 -13.55 21.02 0.98
N LYS A 279 -14.15 22.20 0.90
CA LYS A 279 -14.79 22.68 -0.32
C LYS A 279 -13.70 23.20 -1.26
N GLU A 280 -13.59 22.61 -2.44
CA GLU A 280 -12.59 23.01 -3.44
C GLU A 280 -12.88 24.41 -4.04
N CYS A 281 -14.12 24.90 -3.85
CA CYS A 281 -14.59 26.28 -3.92
C CYS A 281 -15.77 26.41 -2.90
#